data_AF-U6D4R4-F1
#
_entry.id   AF-U6D4R4-F1
#
_cell.length_a   1.000
_cell.length_b   1.000
_cell.length_c   1.000
_cell.angle_alpha   90.00
_cell.angle_beta   90.00
_cell.angle_gamma   90.00
#
_symmetry.space_group_name_H-M   'P 1'
#
loop_
_entity.id
_entity.type
_entity.pdbx_description
1 polymer ?
#
loop_
_entity_poly.entity_id
_entity_poly.type
_entity_poly.pdbx_seq_one_letter_code
_entity_poly.pdbx_strand_id
1 'polypeptide(L)'
;ESQASWLDAVVPHLAEVLQLEDTPSIQVEVGVLVRDYPDIRRKHVAALLDIRGLHNTAARQEILAVARDLELSEGGALSPPRDRAFFSDISVPRPPFCLGLPLFLGRLPLSRVARPALACLPRLRPLSPSRPPTQR
;
A
#
# COMPACT_ATOMS: atom_id res chain seq x y z
N GLU A 1 10.60 -12.52 27.57
CA GLU A 1 9.62 -12.09 26.55
C GLU A 1 9.76 -10.61 26.27
N SER A 2 9.35 -10.16 25.09
CA SER A 2 9.35 -8.74 24.71
C SER A 2 8.17 -8.02 25.36
N GLN A 3 8.29 -6.72 25.67
CA GLN A 3 7.18 -5.90 26.21
C GLN A 3 6.19 -5.44 25.13
N ALA A 4 6.38 -5.84 23.88
CA ALA A 4 5.60 -5.39 22.73
C ALA A 4 4.35 -6.26 22.45
N SER A 5 3.56 -6.59 23.47
CA SER A 5 2.36 -7.45 23.32
C SER A 5 1.29 -6.86 22.39
N TRP A 6 1.33 -5.55 22.13
CA TRP A 6 0.48 -4.89 21.14
C TRP A 6 0.75 -5.33 19.69
N LEU A 7 1.90 -5.98 19.42
CA LEU A 7 2.22 -6.58 18.12
C LEU A 7 1.73 -8.02 17.99
N ASP A 8 1.32 -8.68 19.07
CA ASP A 8 0.95 -10.10 19.05
C ASP A 8 -0.22 -10.38 18.10
N ALA A 9 -1.09 -9.38 17.89
CA ALA A 9 -2.26 -9.47 17.02
C ALA A 9 -1.98 -9.18 15.54
N VAL A 10 -0.87 -8.52 15.19
CA VAL A 10 -0.67 -8.02 13.80
C VAL A 10 -0.57 -9.14 12.79
N VAL A 11 0.16 -10.22 13.13
CA VAL A 11 0.35 -11.36 12.24
C VAL A 11 -0.96 -12.14 12.04
N PRO A 12 -1.73 -12.46 13.10
CA PRO A 12 -3.08 -12.99 12.95
C PRO A 12 -3.97 -12.14 12.02
N HIS A 13 -4.05 -10.83 12.22
CA HIS A 13 -4.88 -9.97 11.38
C HIS A 13 -4.47 -9.99 9.91
N LEU A 14 -3.16 -9.91 9.63
CA LEU A 14 -2.65 -10.03 8.27
C LEU A 14 -2.97 -11.40 7.65
N ALA A 15 -2.88 -12.47 8.44
CA ALA A 15 -3.18 -13.82 7.98
C ALA A 15 -4.66 -14.00 7.66
N GLU A 16 -5.57 -13.42 8.45
CA GLU A 16 -7.01 -13.42 8.17
C GLU A 16 -7.31 -12.68 6.86
N VAL A 17 -6.76 -11.48 6.65
CA VAL A 17 -6.93 -10.74 5.38
C VAL A 17 -6.45 -11.55 4.17
N LEU A 18 -5.44 -12.41 4.32
CA LEU A 18 -4.95 -13.26 3.22
C LEU A 18 -5.83 -14.50 2.97
N GLN A 19 -6.49 -15.04 4.00
CA GLN A 19 -7.19 -16.33 3.96
C GLN A 19 -8.71 -16.23 3.76
N LEU A 20 -9.36 -15.20 4.31
CA LEU A 20 -10.82 -15.00 4.21
C LEU A 20 -11.28 -15.00 2.76
N GLU A 21 -12.39 -15.64 2.37
CA GLU A 21 -12.72 -15.81 0.94
C GLU A 21 -13.56 -14.66 0.38
N ASP A 22 -14.51 -14.17 1.16
CA ASP A 22 -15.54 -13.23 0.74
C ASP A 22 -15.19 -11.77 1.05
N THR A 23 -15.57 -10.87 0.14
CA THR A 23 -15.34 -9.42 0.27
C THR A 23 -15.80 -8.84 1.62
N PRO A 24 -17.01 -9.12 2.14
CA PRO A 24 -17.45 -8.52 3.39
C PRO A 24 -16.62 -8.98 4.60
N SER A 25 -16.20 -10.24 4.67
CA SER A 25 -15.31 -10.68 5.77
C SER A 25 -13.96 -9.98 5.71
N ILE A 26 -13.39 -9.80 4.51
CA ILE A 26 -12.15 -9.05 4.34
C ILE A 26 -12.30 -7.60 4.76
N GLN A 27 -13.44 -6.97 4.44
CA GLN A 27 -13.75 -5.60 4.85
C GLN A 27 -13.81 -5.47 6.38
N VAL A 28 -14.43 -6.42 7.07
CA VAL A 28 -14.47 -6.46 8.54
C VAL A 28 -13.06 -6.56 9.11
N GLU A 29 -12.26 -7.50 8.60
CA GLU A 29 -10.90 -7.72 9.10
C GLU A 29 -9.98 -6.52 8.82
N VAL A 30 -10.07 -5.92 7.64
CA VAL A 30 -9.37 -4.66 7.33
C VAL A 30 -9.82 -3.53 8.26
N GLY A 31 -11.10 -3.46 8.60
CA GLY A 31 -11.61 -2.50 9.56
C GLY A 31 -11.02 -2.69 10.96
N VAL A 32 -10.92 -3.93 11.43
CA VAL A 32 -10.26 -4.27 12.70
C VAL A 32 -8.77 -3.89 12.65
N LEU A 33 -8.07 -4.27 11.58
CA LEU A 33 -6.64 -3.96 11.42
C LEU A 33 -6.37 -2.44 11.41
N VAL A 34 -7.21 -1.64 10.75
CA VAL A 34 -7.07 -0.17 10.73
C VAL A 34 -7.34 0.44 12.10
N ARG A 35 -8.32 -0.07 12.83
CA ARG A 35 -8.63 0.41 14.18
C ARG A 35 -7.51 0.08 15.17
N ASP A 36 -6.98 -1.14 15.09
CA ASP A 36 -5.98 -1.63 16.04
C ASP A 36 -4.57 -1.07 15.70
N TYR A 37 -4.33 -0.71 14.44
CA TYR A 37 -3.11 -0.07 13.95
C TYR A 37 -3.42 1.17 13.09
N PRO A 38 -3.75 2.32 13.70
CA PRO A 38 -4.21 3.52 12.99
C PRO A 38 -3.12 4.24 12.17
N ASP A 39 -1.87 3.79 12.26
CA ASP A 39 -0.79 4.26 11.39
C ASP A 39 -0.72 3.53 10.04
N ILE A 40 -1.55 2.48 9.85
CA ILE A 40 -1.78 1.87 8.55
C ILE A 40 -2.40 2.89 7.58
N ARG A 41 -2.07 2.75 6.30
CA ARG A 41 -2.56 3.61 5.23
C ARG A 41 -3.03 2.76 4.06
N ARG A 42 -3.81 3.37 3.16
CA ARG A 42 -4.41 2.73 1.99
C ARG A 42 -3.39 2.02 1.11
N LYS A 43 -2.15 2.53 1.06
CA LYS A 43 -1.03 1.89 0.34
C LYS A 43 -0.66 0.51 0.92
N HIS A 44 -0.71 0.33 2.24
CA HIS A 44 -0.39 -0.95 2.89
C HIS A 44 -1.49 -1.97 2.61
N VAL A 45 -2.75 -1.57 2.76
CA VAL A 45 -3.90 -2.42 2.41
C VAL A 45 -3.84 -2.81 0.93
N ALA A 46 -3.55 -1.86 0.03
CA ALA A 46 -3.39 -2.16 -1.39
C ALA A 46 -2.29 -3.20 -1.66
N ALA A 47 -1.12 -3.07 -1.03
CA ALA A 47 -0.03 -4.03 -1.17
C ALA A 47 -0.39 -5.42 -0.61
N LEU A 48 -1.15 -5.47 0.48
CA LEU A 48 -1.63 -6.72 1.07
C LEU A 48 -2.60 -7.45 0.13
N LEU A 49 -3.52 -6.69 -0.49
CA LEU A 49 -4.43 -7.23 -1.51
C LEU A 49 -3.69 -7.68 -2.78
N ASP A 50 -2.58 -7.04 -3.13
CA ASP A 50 -1.73 -7.45 -4.25
C ASP A 50 -1.02 -8.79 -3.93
N ILE A 51 -0.51 -8.97 -2.70
CA ILE A 51 0.06 -10.24 -2.22
C ILE A 51 -0.99 -11.36 -2.24
N ARG A 52 -2.22 -11.05 -1.80
CA ARG A 52 -3.36 -11.97 -1.83
C ARG A 52 -3.73 -12.41 -3.26
N GLY A 53 -3.44 -11.61 -4.28
CA GLY A 53 -3.87 -11.86 -5.66
C GLY A 53 -5.32 -11.45 -5.95
N LEU A 54 -5.87 -10.51 -5.17
CA LEU A 54 -7.23 -10.00 -5.37
C LEU A 54 -7.29 -9.05 -6.60
N HIS A 55 -7.55 -9.62 -7.77
CA HIS A 55 -7.57 -8.90 -9.05
C HIS A 55 -8.96 -8.38 -9.46
N ASN A 56 -10.04 -8.81 -8.79
CA ASN A 56 -11.36 -8.24 -9.03
C ASN A 56 -11.37 -6.77 -8.60
N THR A 57 -11.50 -5.87 -9.58
CA THR A 57 -11.35 -4.43 -9.36
C THR A 57 -12.46 -3.87 -8.47
N ALA A 58 -13.70 -4.34 -8.59
CA ALA A 58 -14.82 -3.86 -7.78
C ALA A 58 -14.62 -4.21 -6.30
N ALA A 59 -14.41 -5.50 -5.99
CA ALA A 59 -14.14 -5.98 -4.63
C ALA A 59 -12.91 -5.29 -4.02
N ARG A 60 -11.85 -5.10 -4.83
CA ARG A 60 -10.64 -4.40 -4.39
C ARG A 60 -10.93 -2.94 -4.03
N GLN A 61 -11.75 -2.22 -4.80
CA GLN A 61 -12.10 -0.84 -4.45
C GLN A 61 -13.02 -0.78 -3.23
N GLU A 62 -13.95 -1.73 -3.08
CA GLU A 62 -14.82 -1.83 -1.90
C GLU A 62 -14.01 -2.01 -0.60
N ILE A 63 -12.98 -2.85 -0.61
CA ILE A 63 -12.10 -3.02 0.55
C ILE A 63 -11.24 -1.78 0.81
N LEU A 64 -10.69 -1.17 -0.26
CA LEU A 64 -9.89 0.05 -0.12
C LEU A 64 -10.71 1.27 0.32
N ALA A 65 -12.02 1.28 0.06
CA ALA A 65 -12.92 2.31 0.55
C ALA A 65 -13.03 2.27 2.07
N VAL A 66 -13.16 1.07 2.67
CA VAL A 66 -13.19 0.91 4.14
C VAL A 66 -11.95 1.52 4.80
N ALA A 67 -10.76 1.18 4.29
CA ALA A 67 -9.51 1.73 4.82
C ALA A 67 -9.46 3.27 4.69
N ARG A 68 -9.94 3.81 3.56
CA ARG A 68 -10.00 5.26 3.33
C ARG A 68 -10.97 5.95 4.30
N ASP A 69 -12.15 5.40 4.51
CA ASP A 69 -13.19 6.02 5.31
C ASP A 69 -12.79 6.06 6.79
N LEU A 70 -12.12 5.00 7.26
CA LEU A 70 -11.55 4.94 8.61
C LEU A 70 -10.36 5.89 8.76
N GLU A 71 -9.45 5.96 7.77
CA GLU A 71 -8.36 6.95 7.76
C GLU A 71 -8.87 8.39 7.87
N LEU A 72 -9.98 8.71 7.20
CA LEU A 72 -10.59 10.04 7.23
C LEU A 72 -11.32 10.32 8.55
N SER A 73 -11.93 9.30 9.16
CA SER A 73 -12.64 9.41 10.44
C SER A 73 -11.67 9.60 11.61
N GLU A 74 -10.54 8.89 11.58
CA GLU A 74 -9.49 8.95 12.61
C GLU A 74 -8.55 10.15 12.43
N GLY A 75 -8.66 10.92 11.34
CA GLY A 75 -7.86 12.14 11.11
C GLY A 75 -8.07 13.25 12.16
N GLY A 76 -9.04 13.11 13.06
CA GLY A 76 -9.23 13.94 14.25
C GLY A 76 -8.75 13.31 15.57
N ALA A 77 -8.43 12.02 15.58
CA ALA A 77 -7.91 11.32 16.74
C ALA A 77 -6.40 11.52 16.87
N LEU A 78 -5.91 11.62 18.10
CA LEU A 78 -4.48 11.76 18.37
C LEU A 78 -3.75 10.55 17.82
N SER A 79 -2.83 10.76 16.87
CA SER A 79 -1.89 9.75 16.39
C SER A 79 -1.37 8.93 17.57
N PRO A 80 -1.32 7.59 17.47
CA PRO A 80 -0.74 6.78 18.52
C PRO A 80 0.68 7.29 18.81
N PRO A 81 1.13 7.21 20.07
CA PRO A 81 2.48 7.62 20.40
C PRO A 81 3.47 6.75 19.61
N ARG A 82 4.61 7.35 19.23
CA ARG A 82 5.54 6.79 18.22
C ARG A 82 6.09 5.40 18.59
N ASP A 83 6.07 5.06 19.86
CA ASP A 83 6.41 3.76 20.45
C ASP A 83 5.42 2.64 20.08
N ARG A 84 4.28 2.98 19.45
CA ARG A 84 3.25 2.03 18.98
C ARG A 84 2.85 2.25 17.52
N ALA A 85 3.82 2.62 16.67
CA ALA A 85 3.60 2.80 15.23
C ALA A 85 4.28 1.67 14.46
N PHE A 86 3.50 0.71 13.95
CA PHE A 86 4.02 -0.45 13.21
C PHE A 86 4.16 -0.18 11.71
N PHE A 87 3.11 0.31 11.07
CA PHE A 87 3.08 0.50 9.63
C PHE A 87 3.86 1.74 9.16
N SER A 88 4.08 2.71 10.04
CA SER A 88 4.82 3.93 9.70
C SER A 88 6.26 3.66 9.23
N ASP A 89 6.90 2.62 9.76
CA ASP A 89 8.25 2.19 9.40
C ASP A 89 8.27 1.26 8.18
N ILE A 90 7.11 0.75 7.76
CA ILE A 90 7.00 -0.17 6.62
C ILE A 90 6.82 0.63 5.32
N SER A 91 7.86 0.66 4.49
CA SER A 91 7.76 1.31 3.18
C SER A 91 7.07 0.41 2.16
N VAL A 92 5.92 0.85 1.63
CA VAL A 92 5.26 0.17 0.51
C VAL A 92 5.87 0.63 -0.82
N PRO A 93 6.47 -0.27 -1.61
CA PRO A 93 6.92 0.05 -2.95
C PRO A 93 5.71 0.40 -3.82
N ARG A 94 5.79 1.51 -4.55
CA ARG A 94 4.76 1.86 -5.52
C ARG A 94 4.96 1.02 -6.78
N PRO A 95 3.90 0.47 -7.39
CA PRO A 95 4.04 -0.22 -8.66
C PRO A 95 4.67 0.74 -9.69
N PRO A 96 5.63 0.26 -10.51
CA PRO A 96 6.22 1.08 -11.55
C PRO A 96 5.11 1.57 -12.48
N PHE A 97 5.17 2.86 -12.84
CA PHE A 97 4.30 3.39 -13.88
C PHE A 97 4.86 2.90 -15.22
N CYS A 98 4.21 1.92 -15.82
CA CYS A 98 4.41 1.64 -17.24
C CYS A 98 3.71 2.77 -17.99
N LEU A 99 4.45 3.83 -18.35
CA LEU A 99 3.95 4.73 -19.36
C LEU A 99 3.84 3.90 -20.63
N GLY A 100 2.61 3.59 -21.05
CA GLY A 100 2.31 3.09 -22.38
C GLY A 100 2.55 4.20 -23.41
N LEU A 101 3.75 4.77 -23.42
CA LEU A 101 4.23 5.60 -24.51
C LEU A 101 4.41 4.61 -25.67
N PRO A 102 3.58 4.69 -26.74
CA PRO A 102 3.93 4.00 -27.95
C PRO A 102 5.24 4.63 -28.41
N LEU A 103 6.34 3.91 -28.25
CA LEU A 103 7.61 4.28 -28.87
C LEU A 103 7.41 4.13 -30.37
N PHE A 104 6.75 5.12 -30.99
CA PHE A 104 6.83 5.38 -32.42
C PHE A 104 8.24 5.91 -32.75
N LEU A 105 9.26 5.13 -32.40
CA LEU A 105 10.58 5.26 -33.01
C LEU A 105 10.39 4.79 -34.44
N GLY A 106 10.39 5.77 -35.34
CA GLY A 106 9.99 5.62 -36.74
C GLY A 106 10.60 4.42 -37.43
N ARG A 107 9.77 3.79 -38.28
CA ARG A 107 10.12 2.88 -39.39
C ARG A 107 11.51 2.20 -39.29
N LEU A 108 11.69 1.33 -38.30
CA LEU A 108 12.71 0.29 -38.38
C LEU A 108 12.07 -0.98 -38.95
N PRO A 109 12.73 -1.70 -39.89
CA PRO A 109 12.16 -2.84 -40.56
C PRO A 109 11.77 -3.94 -39.55
N LEU A 110 10.49 -4.30 -39.58
CA LEU A 110 9.77 -5.12 -38.60
C LEU A 110 10.13 -6.62 -38.60
N SER A 111 11.26 -7.01 -39.17
CA SER A 111 11.60 -8.44 -39.31
C SER A 111 12.27 -9.07 -38.09
N ARG A 112 12.63 -8.31 -37.04
CA ARG A 112 13.27 -8.86 -35.83
C ARG A 112 12.97 -8.14 -34.50
N VAL A 113 11.79 -7.58 -34.30
CA VAL A 113 11.42 -7.03 -32.98
C VAL A 113 10.63 -8.08 -32.20
N ALA A 114 11.35 -8.90 -31.44
CA ALA A 114 10.75 -9.78 -30.44
C ALA A 114 10.22 -8.91 -29.29
N ARG A 115 8.89 -8.81 -29.18
CA ARG A 115 8.10 -8.18 -28.11
C ARG A 115 8.40 -6.68 -27.83
N PRO A 116 7.38 -5.81 -27.80
CA PRO A 116 7.59 -4.43 -27.34
C PRO A 116 8.07 -4.49 -25.88
N ALA A 117 9.31 -4.08 -25.64
CA ALA A 117 9.84 -3.93 -24.30
C ALA A 117 9.13 -2.74 -23.64
N LEU A 118 8.16 -3.04 -22.77
CA LEU A 118 7.61 -2.06 -21.84
C LEU A 118 8.77 -1.60 -20.95
N ALA A 119 9.27 -0.38 -21.19
CA ALA A 119 10.31 0.19 -20.35
C ALA A 119 9.68 0.59 -19.00
N CYS A 120 9.78 -0.30 -18.02
CA CYS A 120 9.45 0.01 -16.63
C CYS A 120 10.51 0.96 -16.08
N LEU A 121 10.23 2.26 -16.07
CA LEU A 121 11.12 3.22 -15.42
C LEU A 121 10.86 3.23 -13.91
N PRO A 122 11.88 3.02 -13.05
CA PRO A 122 11.75 3.31 -11.64
C PRO A 122 11.52 4.81 -11.48
N ARG A 123 10.43 5.21 -10.82
CA ARG A 123 10.16 6.63 -10.58
C ARG A 123 11.24 7.17 -9.64
N LEU A 124 12.03 8.14 -10.11
CA LEU A 124 12.97 8.90 -9.28
C LEU A 124 12.19 9.51 -8.10
N ARG A 125 12.67 9.23 -6.87
CA ARG A 125 12.13 9.86 -5.66
C ARG A 125 12.24 11.38 -5.82
N PRO A 126 11.16 12.17 -5.63
CA PRO A 126 11.33 13.60 -5.41
C PRO A 126 12.23 13.78 -4.20
N LEU A 127 13.36 14.48 -4.38
CA LEU A 127 14.21 14.88 -3.27
C LEU A 127 13.35 15.78 -2.36
N SER A 128 13.02 15.28 -1.17
CA SER A 128 12.28 16.07 -0.20
C SER A 128 13.16 17.28 0.18
N PRO A 129 12.64 18.52 0.14
CA PRO A 129 13.43 19.67 0.57
C PRO A 129 13.74 19.50 2.06
N SER A 130 15.02 19.34 2.37
CA SER A 130 15.54 19.36 3.74
C SER A 130 15.12 20.66 4.40
N ARG A 131 14.28 20.57 5.46
CA ARG A 131 14.02 21.70 6.35
C ARG A 131 15.35 22.18 6.93
N PRO A 132 15.68 23.48 6.86
CA PRO A 132 16.86 23.99 7.53
C PRO A 132 16.70 23.84 9.04
N PRO A 133 17.81 23.65 9.78
CA PRO A 133 17.76 23.55 11.23
C PRO A 133 17.29 24.88 11.81
N THR A 134 16.21 24.85 12.60
CA THR A 134 15.83 25.97 13.46
C THR A 134 16.97 26.18 14.45
N GLN A 135 17.67 27.30 14.33
CA GLN A 135 18.66 27.75 15.31
C GLN A 135 17.98 28.09 16.64
N ARG A 136 18.78 27.90 17.68
CA ARG A 136 18.52 27.95 19.11
C ARG A 136 17.81 29.22 19.60
#